data_AF-A0A820NJP6-F1
#
_entry.id   AF-A0A820NJP6-F1
#
_cell.length_a   1.000
_cell.length_b   1.000
_cell.length_c   1.000
_cell.angle_alpha   90.00
_cell.angle_beta   90.00
_cell.angle_gamma   90.00
#
_symmetry.space_group_name_H-M   'P 1'
#
loop_
_entity.id
_entity.type
_entity.pdbx_description
1 polymer ?
#
loop_
_entity_poly.entity_id
_entity_poly.type
_entity_poly.pdbx_seq_one_letter_code
_entity_poly.pdbx_strand_id
1 'polypeptide(L)' 'MIPERITIAPTSYKDLRGRTLMHLAARLGHDDILRLLISETSQASTLMNTRGQTPLLTAIEAGSSNSAIL' A
#
# COMPACT_ATOMS: atom_id res chain seq x y z
N MET A 1 -29.60 -1.50 12.96
CA MET A 1 -28.30 -2.17 12.80
C MET A 1 -27.89 -2.02 11.34
N ILE A 2 -27.28 -0.88 10.99
CA ILE A 2 -26.77 -0.61 9.64
C ILE A 2 -25.32 -1.11 9.61
N PRO A 3 -24.98 -2.10 8.75
CA PRO A 3 -23.62 -2.58 8.69
C PRO A 3 -22.72 -1.44 8.21
N GLU A 4 -21.53 -1.46 8.80
CA GLU A 4 -20.52 -0.43 8.78
C GLU A 4 -20.36 0.25 7.42
N ARG A 5 -20.47 1.57 7.47
CA ARG A 5 -19.85 2.56 6.59
C ARG A 5 -18.79 1.91 5.69
N ILE A 6 -19.20 1.51 4.47
CA ILE A 6 -18.30 1.17 3.38
C ILE A 6 -17.54 2.45 3.05
N THR A 7 -16.49 2.68 3.82
CA THR A 7 -15.50 3.70 3.55
C THR A 7 -14.72 3.11 2.38
N ILE A 8 -15.17 3.39 1.16
CA ILE A 8 -14.41 3.13 -0.07
C ILE A 8 -13.17 4.04 -0.07
N ALA A 9 -12.25 3.82 0.87
CA ALA A 9 -10.92 4.34 0.73
C ALA A 9 -10.29 3.56 -0.43
N PRO A 10 -9.99 4.18 -1.59
CA PRO A 10 -9.44 3.50 -2.77
C PRO A 10 -8.10 2.79 -2.48
N THR A 11 -7.55 3.02 -1.28
CA THR A 11 -6.29 2.50 -0.77
C THR A 11 -6.39 1.11 -0.15
N SER A 12 -7.60 0.64 0.19
CA SER A 12 -7.81 -0.75 0.66
C SER A 12 -8.09 -1.72 -0.49
N TYR A 13 -8.31 -1.23 -1.72
CA TYR A 13 -8.56 -2.08 -2.87
C TYR A 13 -7.31 -2.90 -3.18
N LYS A 14 -7.49 -4.23 -3.21
CA LYS A 14 -6.43 -5.20 -3.45
C LYS A 14 -6.55 -5.77 -4.85
N ASP A 15 -5.43 -5.88 -5.55
CA ASP A 15 -5.37 -6.63 -6.80
C ASP A 15 -5.49 -8.15 -6.56
N LEU A 16 -5.43 -8.95 -7.64
CA LEU A 16 -5.48 -10.41 -7.58
C LEU A 16 -4.36 -11.06 -6.74
N ARG A 17 -3.32 -10.29 -6.38
CA ARG A 17 -2.20 -10.70 -5.52
C ARG A 17 -2.27 -10.04 -4.14
N GLY A 18 -3.43 -9.48 -3.76
CA GLY A 18 -3.61 -8.81 -2.48
C GLY A 18 -2.92 -7.45 -2.38
N ARG A 19 -2.31 -6.94 -3.46
CA ARG A 19 -1.51 -5.72 -3.44
C ARG A 19 -2.42 -4.52 -3.51
N THR A 20 -2.22 -3.61 -2.56
CA THR A 20 -2.85 -2.29 -2.58
C THR A 20 -2.09 -1.32 -3.47
N LEU A 21 -2.66 -0.14 -3.70
CA LEU A 21 -1.99 0.93 -4.44
C LEU A 21 -0.60 1.28 -3.85
N MET A 22 -0.46 1.28 -2.51
CA MET A 22 0.83 1.45 -1.84
C MET A 22 1.83 0.36 -2.19
N HIS A 23 1.43 -0.92 -2.27
CA HIS A 23 2.34 -2.00 -2.67
C HIS A 23 2.85 -1.79 -4.09
N LEU A 24 2.00 -1.30 -4.99
CA LEU A 24 2.40 -1.01 -6.36
C LEU A 24 3.36 0.19 -6.42
N ALA A 25 3.04 1.27 -5.72
CA ALA A 25 3.91 2.46 -5.64
C ALA A 25 5.27 2.13 -5.02
N ALA A 26 5.30 1.39 -3.91
CA ALA A 26 6.52 0.96 -3.24
C ALA A 26 7.37 0.04 -4.13
N ARG A 27 6.74 -0.94 -4.78
CA ARG A 27 7.43 -1.85 -5.73
C ARG A 27 8.05 -1.13 -6.93
N LEU A 28 7.49 0.00 -7.33
CA LEU A 28 7.94 0.80 -8.46
C LEU A 28 8.86 1.96 -8.04
N GLY A 29 9.06 2.19 -6.73
CA GLY A 29 9.86 3.31 -6.22
C GLY A 29 9.22 4.70 -6.42
N HIS A 30 7.89 4.78 -6.49
CA HIS A 30 7.17 6.05 -6.66
C HIS A 30 6.91 6.74 -5.30
N ASP A 31 7.96 7.37 -4.75
CA ASP A 31 7.95 7.97 -3.41
C ASP A 31 6.96 9.14 -3.27
N ASP A 32 6.78 9.90 -4.34
CA ASP A 32 5.80 10.97 -4.49
C ASP A 32 4.36 10.45 -4.32
N ILE A 33 4.05 9.31 -4.96
CA ILE A 33 2.77 8.64 -4.80
C ILE A 33 2.64 8.07 -3.37
N LEU A 34 3.70 7.49 -2.82
CA LEU A 34 3.69 6.99 -1.43
C LEU A 34 3.40 8.10 -0.42
N ARG A 35 4.02 9.28 -0.57
CA ARG A 35 3.78 10.44 0.31
C ARG A 35 2.33 10.91 0.26
N LEU A 36 1.74 10.98 -0.94
CA LEU A 36 0.32 11.31 -1.13
C LEU A 36 -0.59 10.25 -0.49
N LEU A 37 -0.27 8.97 -0.65
CA LEU A 37 -1.05 7.90 -0.03
C LEU A 37 -0.92 7.89 1.50
N ILE A 38 0.26 8.15 2.05
CA ILE A 38 0.45 8.22 3.51
C ILE A 38 -0.34 9.39 4.10
N SER A 39 -0.35 10.56 3.43
CA SER A 39 -1.11 11.73 3.90
C SER A 39 -2.62 11.51 3.90
N GLU A 40 -3.13 10.73 2.95
CA GLU A 40 -4.56 10.41 2.83
C GLU A 40 -4.96 9.21 3.71
N THR A 41 -4.06 8.24 3.93
CA THR A 41 -4.39 6.99 4.65
C THR A 41 -3.15 6.25 5.17
N SER A 42 -2.71 6.62 6.37
CA SER A 42 -1.64 5.91 7.07
C SER A 42 -1.92 4.43 7.34
N GLN A 43 -3.18 3.96 7.33
CA GLN A 43 -3.48 2.54 7.55
C GLN A 43 -3.08 1.62 6.39
N ALA A 44 -2.82 2.18 5.20
CA ALA A 44 -2.46 1.38 4.03
C ALA A 44 -1.02 0.84 4.08
N SER A 45 -0.16 1.42 4.94
CA SER A 45 1.25 1.00 5.10
C SER A 45 1.39 -0.33 5.85
N THR A 46 0.39 -0.71 6.65
CA THR A 46 0.38 -1.96 7.43
C THR A 46 -0.35 -3.09 6.73
N LEU A 47 -1.07 -2.81 5.63
CA LEU A 47 -1.80 -3.83 4.88
C LEU A 47 -0.83 -4.79 4.22
N MET A 48 -1.12 -6.09 4.32
CA MET A 48 -0.32 -7.13 3.68
C MET A 48 -0.97 -7.64 2.38
N ASN A 49 -0.12 -7.95 1.41
CA ASN A 49 -0.48 -8.67 0.19
C ASN A 49 -0.67 -10.18 0.45
N THR A 50 -0.99 -10.96 -0.59
CA THR A 50 -1.19 -12.42 -0.44
C THR A 50 0.08 -13.19 -0.07
N ARG A 51 1.25 -12.56 -0.21
CA ARG A 51 2.54 -13.10 0.24
C ARG A 51 2.88 -12.69 1.68
N GLY A 52 1.96 -12.02 2.38
CA GLY A 52 2.20 -11.54 3.74
C GLY A 52 3.16 -10.35 3.84
N GLN A 53 3.38 -9.65 2.73
CA GLN A 53 4.32 -8.53 2.68
C GLN A 53 3.56 -7.22 2.80
N THR A 54 4.12 -6.28 3.56
CA THR A 54 3.71 -4.89 3.52
C THR A 54 4.19 -4.22 2.24
N PRO A 55 3.71 -3.00 1.92
CA PRO A 55 4.25 -2.21 0.83
C PRO A 55 5.78 -2.05 0.95
N LEU A 56 6.31 -1.88 2.16
CA LEU A 56 7.75 -1.70 2.41
C LEU A 56 8.54 -2.95 2.06
N LEU A 57 8.07 -4.11 2.52
CA LEU A 57 8.70 -5.39 2.20
C LEU A 57 8.66 -5.66 0.69
N THR A 58 7.59 -5.23 0.00
CA THR A 58 7.48 -5.37 -1.46
C THR A 58 8.47 -4.47 -2.20
N ALA A 59 8.71 -3.28 -1.68
CA ALA A 59 9.72 -2.33 -2.15
C ALA A 59 11.14 -2.90 -2.05
N ILE A 60 11.46 -3.47 -0.87
CA ILE A 60 12.75 -4.11 -0.59
C ILE A 60 12.95 -5.33 -1.51
N GLU A 61 11.95 -6.20 -1.65
CA GLU A 61 12.01 -7.33 -2.58
C GLU A 61 12.24 -6.92 -4.03
N ALA A 62 11.66 -5.79 -4.45
CA ALA A 62 11.80 -5.28 -5.80
C ALA A 62 13.15 -4.60 -6.06
N GLY A 63 13.99 -4.43 -5.04
CA GLY A 63 15.24 -3.67 -5.14
C GLY A 63 15.01 -2.17 -5.35
N SER A 64 13.82 -1.65 -5.02
CA SER A 64 13.53 -0.22 -5.13
C SER A 64 14.34 0.53 -4.08
N SER A 65 15.43 1.17 -4.53
CA SER A 65 16.41 1.82 -3.66
C SER A 65 15.89 3.07 -2.95
N ASN A 66 14.75 3.59 -3.40
CA ASN A 66 14.21 4.89 -3.01
C ASN A 66 13.04 4.82 -2.03
N SER A 67 12.31 3.71 -2.00
CA SER A 67 11.12 3.50 -1.19
C SER A 67 11.41 3.19 0.29
N ALA A 68 12.51 3.73 0.84
CA ALA A 68 12.87 3.64 2.26
C ALA A 68 11.88 4.42 3.17
N ILE A 69 10.84 5.02 2.58
CA ILE A 69 9.86 5.85 3.25
C ILE A 69 8.55 5.08 3.32
N LEU A 70 8.30 4.40 4.45
CA LEU A 70 6.97 3.99 4.91
C LEU A 70 6.86 4.19 6.42
#